data_AF-A0A2K8KNG0-F1
#
_entry.id   AF-A0A2K8KNG0-F1
#
_cell.length_a   1.000
_cell.length_b   1.000
_cell.length_c   1.000
_cell.angle_alpha   90.00
_cell.angle_beta   90.00
_cell.angle_gamma   90.00
#
_symmetry.space_group_name_H-M   'P 1'
#
loop_
_entity.id
_entity.type
_entity.pdbx_description
1 polymer ?
#
loop_
_entity_poly.entity_id
_entity_poly.type
_entity_poly.pdbx_seq_one_letter_code
_entity_poly.pdbx_strand_id
1 'polypeptide(L)'
;MLAWDDNRIDTLWRTNAPAELGQTLDTDGFGRLYAHYRLGQLALERGDKKAAKASLYLVLDELKDNYQDNDQAALYAASLGLSIGLKPWQAVFIAGRAEDAMTASEAMDTDHAPTAMVRGIGLFNTPALMGGDKEAALGHFNRALALYDGNEAWGLEDAWLWQIKALMALDRRAEAEVSARALLERYPDFISATEVLN
;
A
#
# COMPACT_ATOMS: atom_id res chain seq x y z
N MET A 1 -18.13 -11.60 -2.03
CA MET A 1 -17.41 -10.92 -3.11
C MET A 1 -16.35 -10.12 -2.41
N LEU A 2 -15.09 -10.55 -2.52
CA LEU A 2 -13.99 -9.86 -1.86
C LEU A 2 -13.74 -8.54 -2.62
N ALA A 3 -13.14 -7.55 -1.98
CA ALA A 3 -12.93 -6.23 -2.59
C ALA A 3 -12.09 -6.25 -3.88
N TRP A 4 -11.40 -7.36 -4.16
CA TRP A 4 -10.56 -7.59 -5.34
C TRP A 4 -11.34 -8.11 -6.56
N ASP A 5 -12.56 -8.63 -6.38
CA ASP A 5 -13.44 -9.03 -7.50
C ASP A 5 -13.96 -7.79 -8.27
N ASP A 6 -13.91 -6.61 -7.64
CA ASP A 6 -14.32 -5.31 -8.19
C ASP A 6 -13.18 -4.28 -8.04
N ASN A 7 -12.31 -4.21 -9.05
CA ASN A 7 -11.18 -3.25 -9.17
C ASN A 7 -11.65 -1.78 -9.21
N ARG A 8 -12.90 -1.45 -8.89
CA ARG A 8 -13.39 -0.07 -8.85
C ARG A 8 -12.63 0.79 -7.84
N ILE A 9 -12.32 0.31 -6.63
CA ILE A 9 -11.61 1.10 -5.61
C ILE A 9 -10.23 1.53 -6.15
N ASP A 10 -9.45 0.58 -6.65
CA ASP A 10 -8.11 0.85 -7.15
C ASP A 10 -8.15 1.64 -8.46
N THR A 11 -9.12 1.40 -9.33
CA THR A 11 -9.32 2.25 -10.52
C THR A 11 -9.56 3.70 -10.12
N LEU A 12 -10.49 3.96 -9.20
CA LEU A 12 -10.79 5.33 -8.75
C LEU A 12 -9.60 5.98 -8.04
N TRP A 13 -8.78 5.21 -7.32
CA TRP A 13 -7.52 5.70 -6.78
C TRP A 13 -6.53 6.09 -7.88
N ARG A 14 -6.24 5.19 -8.83
CA ARG A 14 -5.29 5.42 -9.94
C ARG A 14 -5.70 6.58 -10.84
N THR A 15 -7.00 6.75 -11.07
CA THR A 15 -7.54 7.88 -11.84
C THR A 15 -7.77 9.15 -11.00
N ASN A 16 -7.34 9.16 -9.73
CA ASN A 16 -7.41 10.31 -8.84
C ASN A 16 -8.84 10.88 -8.64
N ALA A 17 -9.83 9.99 -8.44
CA ALA A 17 -11.27 10.28 -8.36
C ALA A 17 -11.86 10.05 -6.94
N PRO A 18 -11.52 10.88 -5.93
CA PRO A 18 -11.90 10.63 -4.54
C PRO A 18 -13.37 10.88 -4.23
N ALA A 19 -14.09 11.68 -5.03
CA ALA A 19 -15.51 11.91 -4.80
C ALA A 19 -16.30 10.63 -5.11
N GLU A 20 -15.97 9.99 -6.22
CA GLU A 20 -16.50 8.71 -6.67
C GLU A 20 -16.04 7.56 -5.76
N LEU A 21 -14.80 7.61 -5.27
CA LEU A 21 -14.29 6.65 -4.29
C LEU A 21 -15.04 6.76 -2.96
N GLY A 22 -15.40 7.97 -2.53
CA GLY A 22 -16.26 8.18 -1.36
C GLY A 22 -17.65 7.54 -1.50
N GLN A 23 -18.15 7.35 -2.73
CA GLN A 23 -19.43 6.69 -2.99
C GLN A 23 -19.34 5.16 -2.89
N THR A 24 -18.14 4.57 -2.84
CA THR A 24 -17.96 3.12 -2.65
C THR A 24 -17.94 2.71 -1.18
N LEU A 25 -18.07 3.66 -0.25
CA LEU A 25 -18.03 3.40 1.19
C LEU A 25 -19.26 2.65 1.74
N ASP A 26 -20.32 2.50 0.94
CA ASP A 26 -21.52 1.74 1.31
C ASP A 26 -21.31 0.22 1.27
N THR A 27 -20.11 -0.27 0.91
CA THR A 27 -19.75 -1.69 1.03
C THR A 27 -19.44 -2.02 2.49
N ASP A 28 -20.00 -3.10 3.05
CA ASP A 28 -19.62 -3.58 4.38
C ASP A 28 -18.28 -4.37 4.37
N GLY A 29 -17.61 -4.45 5.53
CA GLY A 29 -16.41 -5.27 5.72
C GLY A 29 -15.13 -4.68 5.12
N PHE A 30 -14.26 -5.54 4.58
CA PHE A 30 -12.92 -5.16 4.13
C PHE A 30 -12.92 -4.06 3.06
N GLY A 31 -13.86 -4.11 2.10
CA GLY A 31 -13.94 -3.13 1.01
C GLY A 31 -14.07 -1.68 1.50
N ARG A 32 -14.84 -1.46 2.57
CA ARG A 32 -14.97 -0.14 3.22
C ARG A 32 -13.64 0.38 3.76
N LEU A 33 -12.93 -0.50 4.47
CA LEU A 33 -11.66 -0.17 5.13
C LEU A 33 -10.61 0.15 4.07
N TYR A 34 -10.60 -0.64 2.99
CA TYR A 34 -9.70 -0.42 1.88
C TYR A 34 -9.99 0.88 1.12
N ALA A 35 -11.27 1.20 0.86
CA ALA A 35 -11.65 2.48 0.29
C ALA A 35 -11.23 3.67 1.18
N HIS A 36 -11.35 3.56 2.50
CA HIS A 36 -10.82 4.57 3.43
C HIS A 36 -9.30 4.69 3.41
N TYR A 37 -8.57 3.58 3.28
CA TYR A 37 -7.12 3.60 3.08
C TYR A 37 -6.74 4.38 1.82
N ARG A 38 -7.39 4.11 0.68
CA ARG A 38 -7.18 4.83 -0.59
C ARG A 38 -7.56 6.30 -0.53
N LEU A 39 -8.69 6.65 0.10
CA LEU A 39 -9.06 8.04 0.35
C LEU A 39 -8.01 8.76 1.22
N GLY A 40 -7.49 8.06 2.22
CA GLY A 40 -6.40 8.54 3.06
C GLY A 40 -5.15 8.89 2.26
N GLN A 41 -4.75 7.99 1.35
CA GLN A 41 -3.62 8.18 0.45
C GLN A 41 -3.81 9.39 -0.49
N LEU A 42 -4.94 9.46 -1.21
CA LEU A 42 -5.25 10.60 -2.10
C LEU A 42 -5.26 11.93 -1.34
N ALA A 43 -5.83 11.95 -0.14
CA ALA A 43 -5.87 13.14 0.68
C ALA A 43 -4.47 13.58 1.13
N LEU A 44 -3.57 12.65 1.47
CA LEU A 44 -2.17 12.95 1.77
C LEU A 44 -1.44 13.52 0.57
N GLU A 45 -1.59 12.92 -0.61
CA GLU A 45 -0.99 13.38 -1.87
C GLU A 45 -1.44 14.82 -2.23
N ARG A 46 -2.69 15.16 -1.90
CA ARG A 46 -3.27 16.51 -2.09
C ARG A 46 -2.95 17.48 -0.96
N GLY A 47 -2.27 17.03 0.10
CA GLY A 47 -1.97 17.84 1.28
C GLY A 47 -3.17 18.09 2.22
N ASP A 48 -4.33 17.45 1.99
CA ASP A 48 -5.49 17.54 2.87
C ASP A 48 -5.34 16.62 4.08
N LYS A 49 -4.56 17.06 5.06
CA LYS A 49 -4.32 16.32 6.30
C LYS A 49 -5.61 16.05 7.11
N LYS A 50 -6.65 16.87 6.94
CA LYS A 50 -7.92 16.69 7.67
C LYS A 50 -8.70 15.51 7.07
N ALA A 51 -8.86 15.46 5.76
CA ALA A 51 -9.51 14.34 5.07
C ALA A 51 -8.70 13.04 5.21
N ALA A 52 -7.37 13.13 5.13
CA ALA A 52 -6.48 12.00 5.35
C ALA A 52 -6.66 11.41 6.75
N LYS A 53 -6.65 12.26 7.78
CA LYS A 53 -6.88 11.83 9.15
C LYS A 53 -8.26 11.18 9.31
N ALA A 54 -9.31 11.80 8.79
CA ALA A 54 -10.67 11.27 8.91
C ALA A 54 -10.78 9.86 8.31
N SER A 55 -10.19 9.64 7.14
CA SER A 55 -10.26 8.34 6.45
C SER A 55 -9.37 7.30 7.10
N LEU A 56 -8.08 7.61 7.34
CA LEU A 56 -7.14 6.64 7.92
C LEU A 56 -7.55 6.24 9.34
N TYR A 57 -8.12 7.14 10.14
CA TYR A 57 -8.46 6.82 11.54
C TYR A 57 -9.66 5.88 11.62
N LEU A 58 -10.56 5.86 10.63
CA LEU A 58 -11.61 4.84 10.57
C LEU A 58 -11.03 3.44 10.44
N VAL A 59 -10.04 3.26 9.56
CA VAL A 59 -9.33 1.98 9.41
C VAL A 59 -8.58 1.62 10.69
N LEU A 60 -7.86 2.58 11.25
CA LEU A 60 -7.03 2.37 12.43
C LEU A 60 -7.86 2.06 13.69
N ASP A 61 -9.00 2.70 13.88
CA ASP A 61 -9.84 2.48 15.06
C ASP A 61 -10.58 1.14 14.98
N GLU A 62 -10.97 0.70 13.77
CA GLU A 62 -11.68 -0.57 13.58
C GLU A 62 -10.79 -1.81 13.67
N LEU A 63 -9.57 -1.72 13.12
CA LEU A 63 -8.64 -2.86 13.07
C LEU A 63 -7.68 -2.92 14.24
N LYS A 64 -7.60 -1.87 15.07
CA LYS A 64 -6.73 -1.86 16.25
C LYS A 64 -7.10 -3.04 17.17
N ASP A 65 -6.12 -3.91 17.37
CA ASP A 65 -6.22 -5.10 18.23
C ASP A 65 -7.36 -6.06 17.83
N ASN A 66 -7.86 -5.96 16.59
CA ASN A 66 -9.07 -6.65 16.12
C ASN A 66 -9.04 -7.10 14.65
N TYR A 67 -7.88 -7.05 13.96
CA TYR A 67 -7.75 -7.67 12.64
C TYR A 67 -7.94 -9.19 12.75
N GLN A 68 -8.69 -9.77 11.80
CA GLN A 68 -9.08 -11.19 11.83
C GLN A 68 -8.30 -12.08 10.85
N ASP A 69 -7.64 -11.46 9.88
CA ASP A 69 -6.94 -12.11 8.78
C ASP A 69 -5.70 -11.29 8.34
N ASN A 70 -4.93 -11.87 7.42
CA ASN A 70 -3.69 -11.30 6.91
C ASN A 70 -3.91 -9.96 6.23
N ASP A 71 -5.01 -9.83 5.48
CA ASP A 71 -5.40 -8.64 4.74
C ASP A 71 -5.67 -7.47 5.66
N GLN A 72 -6.48 -7.68 6.70
CA GLN A 72 -6.77 -6.66 7.70
C GLN A 72 -5.51 -6.28 8.47
N ALA A 73 -4.67 -7.24 8.86
CA ALA A 73 -3.42 -6.98 9.54
C ALA A 73 -2.45 -6.14 8.67
N ALA A 74 -2.31 -6.49 7.38
CA ALA A 74 -1.49 -5.76 6.43
C ALA A 74 -2.06 -4.36 6.12
N LEU A 75 -3.38 -4.24 5.95
CA LEU A 75 -4.05 -2.96 5.72
C LEU A 75 -3.90 -2.02 6.92
N TYR A 76 -3.97 -2.56 8.13
CA TYR A 76 -3.73 -1.83 9.36
C TYR A 76 -2.30 -1.29 9.43
N ALA A 77 -1.30 -2.14 9.16
CA ALA A 77 0.10 -1.74 9.09
C ALA A 77 0.36 -0.67 8.02
N ALA A 78 -0.22 -0.83 6.83
CA ALA A 78 -0.11 0.16 5.74
C ALA A 78 -0.73 1.52 6.14
N SER A 79 -1.90 1.48 6.79
CA SER A 79 -2.59 2.68 7.28
C SER A 79 -1.82 3.39 8.39
N LEU A 80 -1.15 2.62 9.27
CA LEU A 80 -0.22 3.15 10.27
C LEU A 80 0.94 3.86 9.58
N GLY A 81 1.56 3.23 8.57
CA GLY A 81 2.64 3.83 7.77
C GLY A 81 2.25 5.20 7.18
N LEU A 82 1.08 5.29 6.53
CA LEU A 82 0.57 6.57 6.01
C LEU A 82 0.32 7.61 7.11
N SER A 83 -0.13 7.17 8.29
CA SER A 83 -0.43 8.07 9.41
C SER A 83 0.82 8.76 9.99
N ILE A 84 2.03 8.26 9.71
CA ILE A 84 3.29 8.95 10.09
C ILE A 84 3.35 10.34 9.45
N GLY A 85 2.87 10.51 8.21
CA GLY A 85 2.81 11.81 7.54
C GLY A 85 1.89 12.83 8.23
N LEU A 86 0.92 12.34 9.03
CA LEU A 86 0.02 13.18 9.83
C LEU A 86 0.64 13.57 11.17
N LYS A 87 1.42 12.68 11.79
CA LYS A 87 2.04 12.89 13.10
C LYS A 87 3.49 12.38 13.16
N PRO A 88 4.45 13.07 12.52
CA PRO A 88 5.83 12.61 12.44
C PRO A 88 6.49 12.40 13.80
N TRP A 89 6.12 13.17 14.82
CA TRP A 89 6.65 13.03 16.18
C TRP A 89 6.25 11.71 16.87
N GLN A 90 5.28 10.97 16.33
CA GLN A 90 4.86 9.65 16.82
C GLN A 90 5.43 8.48 16.00
N ALA A 91 6.34 8.75 15.05
CA ALA A 91 6.82 7.76 14.09
C ALA A 91 7.30 6.46 14.73
N VAL A 92 8.09 6.53 15.81
CA VAL A 92 8.62 5.33 16.48
C VAL A 92 7.52 4.43 17.05
N PHE A 93 6.52 5.02 17.72
CA PHE A 93 5.40 4.26 18.29
C PHE A 93 4.49 3.69 17.19
N ILE A 94 4.26 4.45 16.13
CA ILE A 94 3.49 4.00 14.96
C ILE A 94 4.21 2.84 14.28
N ALA A 95 5.53 2.95 14.09
CA ALA A 95 6.35 1.91 13.47
C ALA A 95 6.33 0.60 14.27
N GLY A 96 6.43 0.66 15.61
CA GLY A 96 6.32 -0.54 16.45
C GLY A 96 4.99 -1.27 16.27
N ARG A 97 3.87 -0.54 16.23
CA ARG A 97 2.54 -1.13 16.01
C ARG A 97 2.35 -1.69 14.60
N ALA A 98 2.97 -1.04 13.60
CA ALA A 98 2.95 -1.55 12.25
C ALA A 98 3.74 -2.87 12.16
N GLU A 99 4.87 -2.97 12.85
CA GLU A 99 5.67 -4.19 12.94
C GLU A 99 4.91 -5.33 13.63
N ASP A 100 4.21 -5.05 14.74
CA ASP A 100 3.40 -6.06 15.44
C ASP A 100 2.30 -6.62 14.51
N ALA A 101 1.61 -5.75 13.77
CA ALA A 101 0.57 -6.15 12.82
C ALA A 101 1.14 -6.93 11.62
N MET A 102 2.32 -6.52 11.11
CA MET A 102 3.00 -7.26 10.05
C MET A 102 3.44 -8.65 10.52
N THR A 103 3.97 -8.76 11.73
CA THR A 103 4.35 -10.05 12.32
C THR A 103 3.13 -10.97 12.46
N ALA A 104 1.98 -10.42 12.88
CA ALA A 104 0.74 -11.18 12.95
C ALA A 104 0.24 -11.62 11.57
N SER A 105 0.31 -10.74 10.57
CA SER A 105 -0.04 -11.06 9.18
C SER A 105 0.83 -12.19 8.60
N GLU A 106 2.15 -12.11 8.78
CA GLU A 106 3.10 -13.14 8.32
C GLU A 106 2.92 -14.48 9.03
N ALA A 107 2.47 -14.48 10.29
CA ALA A 107 2.21 -15.69 11.06
C ALA A 107 0.95 -16.46 10.62
N MET A 108 0.00 -15.79 9.96
CA MET A 108 -1.24 -16.40 9.47
C MET A 108 -1.03 -17.11 8.12
N ASP A 109 -0.29 -16.49 7.20
CA ASP A 109 0.10 -17.05 5.90
C ASP A 109 1.32 -16.28 5.37
N THR A 110 2.37 -17.01 5.01
CA THR A 110 3.62 -16.46 4.48
C THR A 110 3.56 -16.19 2.97
N ASP A 111 2.59 -16.77 2.25
CA ASP A 111 2.40 -16.60 0.80
C ASP A 111 1.26 -15.62 0.48
N HIS A 112 1.17 -14.56 1.31
CA HIS A 112 0.20 -13.48 1.14
C HIS A 112 0.82 -12.25 0.46
N ALA A 113 0.35 -11.92 -0.76
CA ALA A 113 0.95 -10.88 -1.59
C ALA A 113 0.91 -9.46 -0.96
N PRO A 114 -0.22 -8.99 -0.37
CA PRO A 114 -0.24 -7.72 0.33
C PRO A 114 0.71 -7.65 1.54
N THR A 115 0.89 -8.76 2.25
CA THR A 115 1.84 -8.82 3.38
C THR A 115 3.27 -8.60 2.87
N ALA A 116 3.69 -9.31 1.83
CA ALA A 116 5.00 -9.12 1.22
C ALA A 116 5.19 -7.67 0.72
N MET A 117 4.17 -7.09 0.09
CA MET A 117 4.19 -5.72 -0.37
C MET A 117 4.36 -4.71 0.79
N VAL A 118 3.51 -4.76 1.81
CA VAL A 118 3.55 -3.81 2.93
C VAL A 118 4.86 -3.93 3.72
N ARG A 119 5.41 -5.15 3.84
CA ARG A 119 6.75 -5.37 4.40
C ARG A 119 7.83 -4.61 3.62
N GLY A 120 7.80 -4.71 2.30
CA GLY A 120 8.70 -3.95 1.42
C GLY A 120 8.55 -2.44 1.59
N ILE A 121 7.31 -1.93 1.68
CA ILE A 121 7.03 -0.50 1.91
C ILE A 121 7.64 -0.02 3.24
N GLY A 122 7.51 -0.83 4.29
CA GLY A 122 8.10 -0.55 5.60
C GLY A 122 9.62 -0.43 5.53
N LEU A 123 10.28 -1.43 4.93
CA LEU A 123 11.74 -1.44 4.75
C LEU A 123 12.24 -0.27 3.89
N PHE A 124 11.53 0.07 2.81
CA PHE A 124 11.91 1.16 1.92
C PHE A 124 11.84 2.53 2.60
N ASN A 125 10.79 2.79 3.38
CA ASN A 125 10.57 4.09 4.01
C ASN A 125 11.30 4.27 5.34
N THR A 126 11.78 3.18 5.94
CA THR A 126 12.56 3.25 7.19
C THR A 126 13.98 3.76 6.87
N PRO A 127 14.54 4.71 7.66
CA PRO A 127 15.93 5.11 7.48
C PRO A 127 16.90 3.94 7.66
N ALA A 128 17.99 3.89 6.89
CA ALA A 128 18.95 2.79 6.95
C ALA A 128 19.55 2.55 8.35
N LEU A 129 19.84 3.64 9.08
CA LEU A 129 20.33 3.57 10.47
C LEU A 129 19.30 2.99 11.46
N MET A 130 18.03 2.92 11.07
CA MET A 130 16.92 2.36 11.85
C MET A 130 16.47 1.00 11.31
N GLY A 131 17.24 0.37 10.43
CA GLY A 131 16.96 -0.97 9.89
C GLY A 131 16.24 -1.01 8.55
N GLY A 132 16.04 0.14 7.89
CA GLY A 132 15.53 0.14 6.52
C GLY A 132 16.56 -0.38 5.52
N ASP A 133 16.08 -1.06 4.49
CA ASP A 133 16.92 -1.67 3.45
C ASP A 133 16.16 -1.69 2.13
N LYS A 134 16.67 -0.93 1.15
CA LYS A 134 16.04 -0.80 -0.18
C LYS A 134 16.22 -2.04 -1.04
N GLU A 135 17.32 -2.78 -0.88
CA GLU A 135 17.55 -4.02 -1.64
C GLU A 135 16.64 -5.12 -1.09
N ALA A 136 16.52 -5.22 0.24
CA ALA A 136 15.55 -6.11 0.87
C ALA A 136 14.11 -5.73 0.49
N ALA A 137 13.78 -4.44 0.50
CA ALA A 137 12.48 -3.95 0.05
C ALA A 137 12.18 -4.37 -1.40
N LEU A 138 13.15 -4.23 -2.31
CA LEU A 138 13.01 -4.70 -3.69
C LEU A 138 12.75 -6.21 -3.77
N GLY A 139 13.44 -7.01 -2.96
CA GLY A 139 13.17 -8.44 -2.84
C GLY A 139 11.74 -8.75 -2.41
N HIS A 140 11.20 -8.00 -1.45
CA HIS A 140 9.81 -8.11 -1.01
C HIS A 140 8.80 -7.72 -2.10
N PHE A 141 9.06 -6.64 -2.86
CA PHE A 141 8.19 -6.25 -3.97
C PHE A 141 8.21 -7.30 -5.09
N ASN A 142 9.38 -7.85 -5.43
CA ASN A 142 9.48 -8.94 -6.41
C ASN A 142 8.70 -10.18 -5.96
N ARG A 143 8.80 -10.54 -4.67
CA ARG A 143 8.01 -11.64 -4.09
C ARG A 143 6.51 -11.35 -4.17
N ALA A 144 6.07 -10.15 -3.82
CA ALA A 144 4.66 -9.77 -3.88
C ALA A 144 4.11 -9.90 -5.30
N LEU A 145 4.82 -9.38 -6.30
CA LEU A 145 4.44 -9.48 -7.72
C LEU A 145 4.30 -10.93 -8.18
N ALA A 146 5.24 -11.81 -7.80
CA ALA A 146 5.14 -13.23 -8.12
C ALA A 146 3.94 -13.93 -7.44
N LEU A 147 3.55 -13.50 -6.23
CA LEU A 147 2.38 -14.03 -5.53
C LEU A 147 1.06 -13.56 -6.17
N TYR A 148 1.00 -12.33 -6.70
CA TYR A 148 -0.19 -11.84 -7.40
C TYR A 148 -0.48 -12.56 -8.72
N ASP A 149 0.51 -13.19 -9.36
CA ASP A 149 0.30 -14.01 -10.58
C ASP A 149 -0.57 -15.26 -10.31
N GLY A 150 -0.69 -15.69 -9.05
CA GLY A 150 -1.48 -16.85 -8.64
C GLY A 150 -2.62 -16.56 -7.68
N ASN A 151 -2.81 -15.30 -7.25
CA ASN A 151 -3.79 -14.94 -6.22
C ASN A 151 -4.36 -13.53 -6.44
N GLU A 152 -5.69 -13.40 -6.46
CA GLU A 152 -6.38 -12.11 -6.50
C GLU A 152 -6.41 -11.49 -5.10
N ALA A 153 -5.66 -10.41 -4.92
CA ALA A 153 -5.60 -9.62 -3.69
C ALA A 153 -5.39 -8.13 -4.02
N TRP A 154 -5.62 -7.24 -3.06
CA TRP A 154 -5.40 -5.80 -3.23
C TRP A 154 -3.94 -5.42 -3.39
N GLY A 155 -3.71 -4.21 -3.92
CA GLY A 155 -2.40 -3.57 -3.84
C GLY A 155 -1.41 -4.05 -4.90
N LEU A 156 -1.84 -4.78 -5.94
CA LEU A 156 -0.97 -5.15 -7.06
C LEU A 156 -0.25 -3.92 -7.64
N GLU A 157 -0.97 -2.81 -7.84
CA GLU A 157 -0.37 -1.63 -8.43
C GLU A 157 0.56 -0.87 -7.46
N ASP A 158 0.32 -0.93 -6.15
CA ASP A 158 1.29 -0.45 -5.17
C ASP A 158 2.58 -1.27 -5.24
N ALA A 159 2.49 -2.61 -5.34
CA ALA A 159 3.67 -3.45 -5.44
C ALA A 159 4.53 -3.06 -6.65
N TRP A 160 3.91 -2.82 -7.81
CA TRP A 160 4.60 -2.27 -8.99
C TRP A 160 5.19 -0.89 -8.73
N LEU A 161 4.41 0.06 -8.21
CA LEU A 161 4.88 1.42 -7.94
C LEU A 161 6.08 1.46 -6.99
N TRP A 162 6.01 0.69 -5.91
CA TRP A 162 7.07 0.64 -4.92
C TRP A 162 8.29 -0.13 -5.40
N GLN A 163 8.12 -1.16 -6.24
CA GLN A 163 9.22 -1.80 -6.95
C GLN A 163 9.96 -0.79 -7.84
N ILE A 164 9.23 -0.01 -8.63
CA ILE A 164 9.79 1.04 -9.49
C ILE A 164 10.55 2.07 -8.64
N LYS A 165 9.97 2.53 -7.52
CA LYS A 165 10.64 3.46 -6.58
C LYS A 165 11.90 2.85 -5.98
N ALA A 166 11.88 1.56 -5.61
CA ALA A 166 13.04 0.84 -5.09
C ALA A 166 14.16 0.76 -6.12
N LEU A 167 13.84 0.34 -7.35
CA LEU A 167 14.80 0.27 -8.46
C LEU A 167 15.43 1.64 -8.75
N MET A 168 14.61 2.70 -8.81
CA MET A 168 15.12 4.06 -8.99
C MET A 168 16.03 4.51 -7.84
N ALA A 169 15.67 4.18 -6.59
CA ALA A 169 16.48 4.52 -5.42
C ALA A 169 17.78 3.70 -5.27
N LEU A 170 17.93 2.65 -6.08
CA LEU A 170 19.11 1.78 -6.20
C LEU A 170 19.89 2.04 -7.50
N ASP A 171 19.56 3.13 -8.22
CA ASP A 171 20.17 3.49 -9.51
C ASP A 171 19.99 2.43 -10.63
N ARG A 172 18.97 1.57 -10.51
CA ARG A 172 18.61 0.50 -11.46
C ARG A 172 17.56 0.96 -12.47
N ARG A 173 17.79 2.11 -13.12
CA ARG A 173 16.80 2.76 -14.01
C ARG A 173 16.29 1.87 -15.13
N ALA A 174 17.16 1.11 -15.79
CA ALA A 174 16.75 0.25 -16.92
C ALA A 174 15.71 -0.81 -16.48
N GLU A 175 15.86 -1.37 -15.28
CA GLU A 175 14.88 -2.30 -14.72
C GLU A 175 13.60 -1.59 -14.30
N ALA A 176 13.72 -0.38 -13.73
CA ALA A 176 12.56 0.44 -13.38
C ALA A 176 11.69 0.76 -14.61
N GLU A 177 12.32 1.03 -15.76
CA GLU A 177 11.62 1.28 -17.03
C GLU A 177 10.90 0.03 -17.55
N VAL A 178 11.48 -1.17 -17.37
CA VAL A 178 10.79 -2.43 -17.69
C VAL A 178 9.54 -2.61 -16.82
N SER A 179 9.67 -2.42 -15.50
CA SER A 179 8.55 -2.49 -14.57
C SER A 179 7.47 -1.45 -14.87
N ALA A 180 7.85 -0.21 -15.18
CA ALA A 180 6.91 0.85 -15.55
C ALA A 180 6.14 0.52 -16.85
N ARG A 181 6.80 -0.06 -17.85
CA ARG A 181 6.14 -0.51 -19.08
C ARG A 181 5.13 -1.64 -18.81
N ALA A 182 5.51 -2.62 -18.00
CA ALA A 182 4.60 -3.70 -17.60
C ALA A 182 3.37 -3.17 -16.85
N LEU A 183 3.57 -2.22 -15.93
CA LEU A 183 2.48 -1.57 -15.21
C LEU A 183 1.54 -0.82 -16.17
N LEU A 184 2.08 -0.05 -17.12
CA LEU A 184 1.30 0.71 -18.10
C LEU A 184 0.62 -0.16 -19.18
N GLU A 185 1.18 -1.33 -19.50
CA GLU A 185 0.52 -2.30 -20.37
C GLU A 185 -0.78 -2.81 -19.73
N ARG A 186 -0.77 -3.02 -18.41
CA ARG A 186 -1.94 -3.46 -17.64
C ARG A 186 -2.89 -2.31 -17.30
N TYR A 187 -2.35 -1.14 -16.95
CA TYR A 187 -3.09 0.06 -16.54
C TYR A 187 -2.60 1.29 -17.32
N PRO A 188 -3.06 1.47 -18.56
CA PRO A 188 -2.60 2.58 -19.41
C PRO A 188 -2.92 3.97 -18.86
N ASP A 189 -3.85 4.06 -17.92
CA ASP A 189 -4.29 5.27 -17.23
C ASP A 189 -3.46 5.59 -15.98
N PHE A 190 -2.42 4.80 -15.65
CA PHE A 190 -1.59 5.02 -14.47
C PHE A 190 -0.62 6.19 -14.66
N ILE A 191 -1.09 7.41 -14.37
CA ILE A 191 -0.31 8.65 -14.59
C ILE A 191 1.07 8.61 -13.92
N SER A 192 1.17 8.20 -12.65
CA SER A 192 2.45 8.22 -11.91
C SER A 192 3.51 7.26 -12.47
N ALA A 193 3.13 6.24 -13.24
CA ALA A 193 4.08 5.31 -13.85
C ALA A 193 4.79 5.93 -15.07
N THR A 194 4.20 6.96 -15.67
CA THR A 194 4.76 7.64 -16.85
C THR A 194 5.99 8.49 -16.51
N GLU A 195 6.14 8.94 -15.26
CA GLU A 195 7.24 9.83 -14.84
C GLU A 195 8.62 9.19 -14.98
N VAL A 196 8.70 7.86 -14.84
CA VAL A 196 9.97 7.10 -14.92
C VAL A 196 10.45 6.91 -16.35
N LEU A 197 9.54 7.00 -17.32
CA LEU A 197 9.83 6.82 -18.76
C LEU A 197 10.28 8.11 -19.46
N ASN A 198 10.28 9.24 -18.74
CA ASN A 198 10.70 10.56 -19.24
C ASN A 198 12.12 10.93 -18.75
#